data_AF-A0AAV5ZN00-F1
#
_entry.id   AF-A0AAV5ZN00-F1
#
_cell.length_a   1.000
_cell.length_b   1.000
_cell.length_c   1.000
_cell.angle_alpha   90.00
_cell.angle_beta   90.00
_cell.angle_gamma   90.00
#
_symmetry.space_group_name_H-M   'P 1'
#
loop_
_entity.id
_entity.type
_entity.pdbx_description
1 polymer ?
#
loop_
_entity_poly.entity_id
_entity_poly.type
_entity_poly.pdbx_seq_one_letter_code
_entity_poly.pdbx_strand_id
1 'polypeptide(L)' 'MSDYHLNRVLYEKARAHKMIDAIGPDELAEYELTPEERAALAEGDLEALFRLGANPYLIRRVFRWKFKV' A
#
# COMPACT_ATOMS: atom_id res chain seq x y z
N MET A 1 10.79 -9.52 9.19
CA MET A 1 9.57 -9.97 8.49
C MET A 1 9.54 -9.25 7.16
N SER A 2 9.25 -9.97 6.08
CA SER A 2 9.57 -9.49 4.72
C SER A 2 8.53 -8.50 4.20
N ASP A 3 9.04 -7.31 3.89
CA ASP A 3 8.54 -6.28 2.98
C ASP A 3 7.98 -6.76 1.62
N TYR A 4 8.11 -8.05 1.30
CA TYR A 4 7.64 -8.65 0.05
C TYR A 4 6.12 -8.54 -0.13
N HIS A 5 5.31 -8.84 0.89
CA HIS A 5 3.86 -8.81 0.76
C HIS A 5 3.34 -7.38 0.59
N LEU A 6 3.87 -6.42 1.36
CA LEU A 6 3.56 -5.00 1.21
C LEU A 6 3.87 -4.48 -0.20
N ASN A 7 5.08 -4.77 -0.70
CA ASN A 7 5.48 -4.34 -2.04
C ASN A 7 4.68 -5.05 -3.15
N ARG A 8 4.32 -6.32 -2.95
CA ARG A 8 3.48 -7.08 -3.89
C ARG A 8 2.08 -6.49 -3.99
N VAL A 9 1.45 -6.14 -2.87
CA VAL A 9 0.15 -5.43 -2.86
C VAL A 9 0.28 -4.16 -3.68
N LEU A 10 1.23 -3.29 -3.34
CA LEU A 10 1.38 -2.01 -4.01
C LEU A 10 1.66 -2.19 -5.52
N TYR A 11 2.41 -3.22 -5.90
CA TYR A 11 2.69 -3.55 -7.30
C TYR A 11 1.43 -3.98 -8.05
N GLU A 12 0.68 -4.95 -7.53
CA GLU A 12 -0.50 -5.48 -8.18
C GLU A 12 -1.58 -4.40 -8.34
N LYS A 13 -1.75 -3.55 -7.32
CA LYS A 13 -2.73 -2.45 -7.36
C LYS A 13 -2.28 -1.32 -8.29
N ALA A 14 -0.99 -0.98 -8.29
CA ALA A 14 -0.42 -0.02 -9.23
C ALA A 14 -0.51 -0.51 -10.70
N ARG A 15 -0.40 -1.83 -10.93
CA ARG A 15 -0.59 -2.45 -12.25
C ARG A 15 -2.06 -2.43 -12.68
N ALA A 16 -2.98 -2.64 -11.74
CA ALA A 16 -4.42 -2.57 -11.97
C ALA A 16 -4.97 -1.13 -12.06
N HIS A 17 -4.12 -0.11 -11.94
CA HIS A 17 -4.51 1.30 -11.85
C HIS A 17 -5.53 1.59 -10.72
N LYS A 18 -5.56 0.75 -9.67
CA LYS A 18 -6.40 0.95 -8.49
C LYS A 18 -5.69 1.91 -7.53
N MET A 19 -6.43 2.93 -7.08
CA MET A 19 -6.01 3.79 -5.97
C MET A 19 -6.34 3.12 -4.64
N ILE A 20 -5.68 3.54 -3.56
CA ILE A 20 -5.92 2.99 -2.22
C ILE A 20 -7.40 3.01 -1.80
N ASP A 21 -8.14 4.05 -2.17
CA ASP A 21 -9.56 4.22 -1.82
C ASP A 21 -10.48 3.19 -2.47
N ALA A 22 -10.00 2.56 -3.56
CA ALA A 22 -10.70 1.49 -4.25
C ALA A 22 -10.27 0.10 -3.75
N ILE A 23 -9.39 0.02 -2.75
CA ILE A 23 -8.92 -1.23 -2.17
C ILE A 23 -9.74 -1.51 -0.91
N GLY A 24 -10.63 -2.48 -1.00
CA GLY A 24 -11.40 -2.94 0.14
C GLY A 24 -10.56 -3.76 1.13
N PRO A 25 -10.98 -3.85 2.40
CA PRO A 25 -10.30 -4.66 3.42
C PRO A 25 -10.21 -6.15 3.05
N ASP A 26 -11.19 -6.66 2.29
CA ASP A 26 -11.20 -8.04 1.79
C ASP A 26 -10.07 -8.31 0.79
N GLU A 27 -9.78 -7.35 -0.10
CA GLU A 27 -8.65 -7.46 -1.04
C GLU A 27 -7.31 -7.49 -0.28
N LEU A 28 -7.20 -6.81 0.86
CA LEU A 28 -6.00 -6.84 1.71
C LEU A 28 -5.91 -8.10 2.56
N ALA A 29 -7.01 -8.82 2.78
CA ALA A 29 -7.04 -10.09 3.52
C ALA A 29 -6.35 -11.22 2.76
N GLU A 30 -6.29 -11.15 1.43
CA GLU A 30 -5.60 -12.13 0.58
C GLU A 30 -4.07 -12.09 0.70
N TYR A 31 -3.51 -11.06 1.35
CA TYR A 31 -2.08 -10.89 1.53
C TYR A 31 -1.70 -11.10 3.01
N GLU A 32 -0.58 -11.80 3.24
CA GLU A 32 0.02 -12.00 4.56
C GLU A 32 0.72 -10.72 5.06
N LEU A 33 -0.07 -9.65 5.23
CA LEU A 33 0.39 -8.38 5.78
C LEU A 33 0.44 -8.44 7.31
N THR A 34 1.43 -7.78 7.88
CA THR A 34 1.44 -7.54 9.32
C THR A 34 0.31 -6.59 9.74
N PRO A 35 -0.08 -6.57 11.02
CA PRO A 35 -1.08 -5.60 11.51
C PRO A 35 -0.68 -4.15 11.22
N GLU A 36 0.62 -3.85 11.31
CA GLU A 36 1.19 -2.52 11.07
C GLU A 36 1.08 -2.12 9.59
N GLU A 37 1.40 -3.04 8.68
CA GLU A 37 1.26 -2.80 7.23
C GLU A 37 -0.20 -2.60 6.83
N ARG A 38 -1.10 -3.40 7.40
CA ARG A 38 -2.54 -3.28 7.14
C ARG A 38 -3.09 -1.94 7.64
N ALA A 39 -2.68 -1.50 8.83
CA ALA A 39 -3.05 -0.20 9.38
C ALA A 39 -2.52 0.95 8.51
N ALA A 40 -1.24 0.89 8.13
CA ALA A 40 -0.61 1.91 7.28
C ALA A 40 -1.29 2.04 5.90
N LEU A 41 -1.70 0.91 5.30
CA LEU A 41 -2.48 0.92 4.05
C LEU A 41 -3.89 1.49 4.25
N ALA A 42 -4.60 1.10 5.32
CA ALA A 42 -5.96 1.53 5.58
C ALA A 42 -6.07 3.04 5.90
N GLU A 43 -5.14 3.56 6.70
CA GLU A 43 -5.08 4.98 7.08
C GLU A 43 -4.44 5.85 5.98
N GLY A 44 -3.73 5.21 5.04
CA GLY A 44 -2.90 5.89 4.07
C GLY A 44 -1.74 6.66 4.71
N ASP A 45 -1.16 6.08 5.77
CA ASP A 45 0.01 6.61 6.46
C ASP A 45 1.27 6.39 5.62
N LEU A 46 1.60 7.42 4.83
CA LEU A 46 2.76 7.39 3.95
C LEU A 46 4.07 7.23 4.73
N GLU A 47 4.17 7.83 5.92
CA GLU A 47 5.39 7.77 6.73
C GLU A 47 5.62 6.35 7.25
N ALA A 48 4.57 5.71 7.77
CA ALA A 48 4.63 4.31 8.20
C ALA A 48 4.98 3.39 7.02
N LEU A 49 4.38 3.61 5.83
CA LEU A 49 4.70 2.83 4.63
C LEU A 49 6.19 2.94 4.26
N PHE A 50 6.78 4.14 4.30
CA PHE A 50 8.22 4.30 4.06
C PHE A 50 9.06 3.59 5.12
N ARG A 51 8.67 3.69 6.40
CA ARG A 51 9.39 3.05 7.51
C ARG A 51 9.34 1.53 7.45
N LEU A 52 8.25 0.97 6.94
CA LEU A 52 8.03 -0.47 6.72
C LEU A 52 8.72 -1.01 5.45
N GLY A 53 9.42 -0.16 4.69
CA GLY A 53 10.18 -0.58 3.51
C GLY A 53 9.33 -0.70 2.23
N ALA A 54 8.15 -0.06 2.18
CA ALA A 54 7.40 0.03 0.94
C ALA A 54 8.15 0.86 -0.11
N ASN A 55 8.08 0.40 -1.36
CA ASN A 55 8.76 1.04 -2.48
C ASN A 55 8.14 2.43 -2.77
N PRO A 56 8.93 3.52 -2.70
CA PRO A 56 8.46 4.88 -2.96
C PRO A 56 7.75 5.06 -4.30
N TYR A 57 8.18 4.34 -5.34
CA TYR A 57 7.58 4.41 -6.65
C TYR A 57 6.14 3.87 -6.66
N LEU A 58 5.92 2.75 -5.95
CA LEU A 58 4.61 2.12 -5.90
C LEU A 58 3.64 2.91 -5.02
N ILE A 59 4.12 3.45 -3.89
CA ILE A 59 3.35 4.38 -3.04
C ILE A 59 2.82 5.55 -3.90
N ARG A 60 3.69 6.21 -4.69
CA ARG A 60 3.27 7.33 -5.54
C ARG A 60 2.23 6.94 -6.59
N ARG A 61 2.25 5.70 -7.09
CA ARG A 61 1.23 5.22 -8.04
C ARG A 61 -0.12 4.95 -7.38
N VAL A 62 -0.14 4.33 -6.20
CA VAL A 62 -1.38 3.92 -5.51
C VAL A 62 -2.00 5.09 -4.72
N PHE A 63 -1.18 6.00 -4.19
CA PHE A 63 -1.58 7.15 -3.37
C PHE A 63 -1.51 8.48 -4.13
N ARG A 64 -1.62 8.46 -5.46
CA ARG A 64 -1.37 9.62 -6.34
C ARG A 64 -2.08 10.92 -5.91
N TRP A 65 -3.31 10.81 -5.39
CA TRP A 65 -4.12 11.94 -4.94
C TRP A 65 -3.58 12.64 -3.69
N LYS A 66 -2.88 11.92 -2.80
CA LYS A 66 -2.20 12.48 -1.62
C LYS A 66 -0.95 13.31 -1.99
N PHE A 67 -0.47 13.19 -3.22
CA PHE A 67 0.66 13.96 -3.76
C PHE A 67 0.23 15.08 -4.72
N LYS A 68 -1.07 15.34 -4.89
CA LYS A 68 -1.53 16.52 -5.63
C LYS A 68 -1.20 17.77 -4.81
N VAL A 69 -0.26 18.56 -5.34
CA VAL A 69 -0.02 19.97 -4.95
C VAL A 69 -1.06 20.84 -5.66
#